data_AF-A0A946RC78-F1
#
_entry.id   AF-A0A946RC78-F1
#
_cell.length_a   1.000
_cell.length_b   1.000
_cell.length_c   1.000
_cell.angle_alpha   90.00
_cell.angle_beta   90.00
_cell.angle_gamma   90.00
#
_symmetry.space_group_name_H-M   'P 1'
#
loop_
_entity.id
_entity.type
_entity.pdbx_description
1 polymer ?
#
loop_
_entity_poly.entity_id
_entity_poly.type
_entity_poly.pdbx_seq_one_letter_code
_entity_poly.pdbx_strand_id
1 'polypeptide(L)'
;MSNNPTLQSLLKHAPVTTAWLVKLGTESMTIQDLVNQFMLTLNRDGYEIIRSNTYGGEELDFVREVDLLSFEYAEIINNTAGQGSNSVEYPTSNLGYQMALTAQMISGGLETPIYRIYQNGFDTHANQNNDHTQLMMDLNNSLQAFIEDLSNQSLLDRVLIVTTSEFGRRYFENGSNGTDHGTSAPCMVFGDSVVPELFGEQPSLSSMISVNYIRPSSQIGLV
;
A
#
# COMPACT_ATOMS: atom_id res chain seq x y z
N MET A 1 -11.25 25.83 22.66
CA MET A 1 -11.99 25.19 21.56
C MET A 1 -10.99 24.98 20.42
N SER A 2 -10.35 23.80 20.37
CA SER A 2 -9.43 23.44 19.29
C SER A 2 -10.14 22.46 18.37
N ASN A 3 -10.40 22.87 17.14
CA ASN A 3 -11.03 22.07 16.10
C ASN A 3 -10.08 20.92 15.73
N ASN A 4 -10.44 19.71 16.11
CA ASN A 4 -9.79 18.48 15.68
C ASN A 4 -10.52 18.00 14.41
N PRO A 5 -9.89 17.93 13.23
CA PRO A 5 -10.53 17.28 12.10
C PRO A 5 -10.69 15.80 12.43
N THR A 6 -11.91 15.32 12.28
CA THR A 6 -12.35 13.98 12.64
C THR A 6 -11.74 12.89 11.76
N LEU A 7 -11.24 11.84 12.43
CA LEU A 7 -10.94 10.48 11.93
C LEU A 7 -12.13 9.74 11.26
N GLN A 8 -13.22 10.41 10.87
CA GLN A 8 -14.48 9.74 10.51
C GLN A 8 -14.52 9.07 9.13
N SER A 9 -13.46 9.11 8.31
CA SER A 9 -13.43 8.37 7.04
C SER A 9 -12.53 7.12 7.06
N LEU A 10 -12.02 6.71 8.23
CA LEU A 10 -11.22 5.50 8.38
C LEU A 10 -12.07 4.23 8.20
N LEU A 11 -12.08 3.82 6.94
CA LEU A 11 -12.56 2.59 6.34
C LEU A 11 -12.61 1.39 7.31
N LYS A 12 -13.81 0.84 7.43
CA LYS A 12 -14.08 -0.44 8.06
C LYS A 12 -13.68 -1.57 7.09
N HIS A 13 -12.81 -2.45 7.58
CA HIS A 13 -12.58 -3.84 7.15
C HIS A 13 -11.76 -4.05 5.86
N ALA A 14 -10.47 -4.40 6.00
CA ALA A 14 -9.74 -5.34 5.14
C ALA A 14 -8.33 -5.62 5.75
N PRO A 15 -7.80 -6.86 5.67
CA PRO A 15 -6.51 -7.23 6.24
C PRO A 15 -5.32 -6.94 5.31
N VAL A 16 -4.11 -7.22 5.82
CA VAL A 16 -2.78 -7.25 5.19
C VAL A 16 -1.93 -5.98 5.36
N THR A 17 -0.71 -6.16 5.90
CA THR A 17 0.39 -5.19 5.97
C THR A 17 0.57 -4.54 4.61
N THR A 18 0.11 -3.29 4.47
CA THR A 18 0.10 -2.57 3.20
C THR A 18 1.17 -1.48 3.26
N ALA A 19 2.14 -1.53 2.35
CA ALA A 19 2.91 -0.34 2.03
C ALA A 19 2.05 0.52 1.09
N TRP A 20 1.74 1.75 1.51
CA TRP A 20 1.07 2.74 0.68
C TRP A 20 2.15 3.58 0.03
N LEU A 21 2.17 3.60 -1.29
CA LEU A 21 2.99 4.54 -2.05
C LEU A 21 2.11 5.68 -2.53
N VAL A 22 2.23 6.87 -1.93
CA VAL A 22 1.49 8.06 -2.38
C VAL A 22 2.39 8.87 -3.31
N LYS A 23 1.99 8.96 -4.58
CA LYS A 23 2.66 9.82 -5.56
C LYS A 23 2.20 11.26 -5.38
N LEU A 24 3.11 12.18 -5.04
CA LEU A 24 2.82 13.61 -4.92
C LEU A 24 3.02 14.29 -6.29
N GLY A 25 1.93 14.78 -6.90
CA GLY A 25 1.94 15.46 -8.19
C GLY A 25 0.53 15.88 -8.62
N THR A 26 0.41 16.98 -9.35
CA THR A 26 -0.83 17.75 -9.59
C THR A 26 -1.79 17.19 -10.65
N GLU A 27 -1.57 15.97 -11.13
CA GLU A 27 -2.51 15.34 -12.07
C GLU A 27 -2.95 14.01 -11.46
N SER A 28 -4.05 14.08 -10.72
CA SER A 28 -4.80 12.89 -10.32
C SER A 28 -5.72 12.52 -11.47
N MET A 29 -5.57 11.33 -12.03
CA MET A 29 -6.63 10.74 -12.85
C MET A 29 -7.84 10.54 -11.95
N THR A 30 -8.86 11.36 -12.11
CA THR A 30 -10.08 11.23 -11.30
C THR A 30 -10.92 10.08 -11.86
N ILE A 31 -11.75 9.47 -11.02
CA ILE A 31 -12.78 8.51 -11.47
C ILE A 31 -13.63 9.13 -12.61
N GLN A 32 -13.79 10.46 -12.60
CA GLN A 32 -14.51 11.19 -13.64
C GLN A 32 -13.77 11.18 -14.99
N ASP A 33 -12.45 11.34 -15.01
CA ASP A 33 -11.64 11.30 -16.23
C ASP A 33 -11.62 9.89 -16.85
N LEU A 34 -11.61 8.88 -15.98
CA LEU A 34 -11.73 7.47 -16.35
C LEU A 34 -13.10 7.13 -16.96
N VAL A 35 -14.19 7.60 -16.35
CA VAL A 35 -15.54 7.44 -16.91
C VAL A 35 -15.67 8.16 -18.26
N ASN A 36 -15.02 9.30 -18.42
CA ASN A 36 -15.05 10.03 -19.69
C ASN A 36 -14.27 9.29 -20.80
N GLN A 37 -13.10 8.71 -20.49
CA GLN A 37 -12.36 7.86 -21.44
C GLN A 37 -13.15 6.59 -21.80
N PHE A 38 -13.75 5.93 -20.82
CA PHE A 38 -14.64 4.78 -21.00
C PHE A 38 -15.82 5.08 -21.95
N MET A 39 -16.51 6.21 -21.77
CA MET A 39 -17.62 6.62 -22.63
C MET A 39 -17.17 6.94 -24.07
N LEU A 40 -15.92 7.36 -24.26
CA LEU A 40 -15.36 7.59 -25.60
C LEU A 40 -14.98 6.26 -26.28
N THR A 41 -14.44 5.29 -25.53
CA THR A 41 -14.08 3.96 -26.03
C THR A 41 -15.31 3.14 -26.41
N LEU A 42 -16.37 3.13 -25.59
CA LEU A 42 -17.62 2.42 -25.90
C LEU A 42 -18.34 2.96 -27.14
N ASN A 43 -18.30 4.27 -27.36
CA ASN A 43 -18.88 4.88 -28.57
C ASN A 43 -18.03 4.65 -29.82
N ARG A 44 -16.75 4.24 -29.68
CA ARG A 44 -15.85 4.01 -30.82
C ARG A 44 -16.11 2.68 -31.52
N ASP A 45 -16.49 1.66 -30.76
CA ASP A 45 -16.54 0.28 -31.27
C ASP A 45 -17.97 -0.23 -31.58
N GLY A 46 -18.98 0.65 -31.53
CA GLY A 46 -20.33 0.36 -32.05
C GLY A 46 -21.09 -0.74 -31.29
N TYR A 47 -20.70 -1.03 -30.04
CA TYR A 47 -21.34 -2.05 -29.22
C TYR A 47 -22.64 -1.50 -28.63
N GLU A 48 -23.78 -1.82 -29.25
CA GLU A 48 -25.09 -1.63 -28.60
C GLU A 48 -25.15 -2.55 -27.38
N ILE A 49 -25.00 -1.99 -26.18
CA ILE A 49 -25.32 -2.68 -24.94
C ILE A 49 -26.82 -2.99 -25.00
N ILE A 50 -27.18 -4.22 -25.37
CA ILE A 50 -28.55 -4.72 -25.28
C ILE A 50 -28.86 -4.82 -23.79
N ARG A 51 -29.38 -3.73 -23.22
CA ARG A 51 -29.89 -3.68 -21.87
C ARG A 51 -31.11 -4.57 -21.80
N SER A 52 -30.92 -5.77 -21.26
CA SER A 52 -32.05 -6.63 -20.93
C SER A 52 -32.81 -5.97 -19.80
N ASN A 53 -34.05 -5.54 -20.03
CA ASN A 53 -34.89 -4.87 -19.01
C ASN A 53 -35.46 -5.88 -17.98
N THR A 54 -34.62 -6.82 -17.55
CA THR A 54 -34.94 -7.92 -16.65
C THR A 54 -34.23 -7.75 -15.32
N TYR A 55 -34.69 -8.47 -14.30
CA TYR A 55 -34.11 -8.45 -12.95
C TYR A 55 -32.62 -8.84 -12.88
N GLY A 56 -32.05 -9.45 -13.93
CA GLY A 56 -30.62 -9.80 -13.99
C GLY A 56 -29.82 -9.02 -15.04
N GLY A 57 -30.45 -8.05 -15.70
CA GLY A 57 -29.82 -7.26 -16.76
C GLY A 57 -28.79 -6.27 -16.22
N GLU A 58 -29.10 -5.62 -15.09
CA GLU A 58 -28.20 -4.64 -14.46
C GLU A 58 -26.95 -5.32 -13.88
N GLU A 59 -27.10 -6.49 -13.23
CA GLU A 59 -25.98 -7.25 -12.69
C GLU A 59 -25.10 -7.81 -13.82
N LEU A 60 -25.70 -8.26 -14.92
CA LEU A 60 -24.95 -8.74 -16.07
C LEU A 60 -24.18 -7.61 -16.76
N ASP A 61 -24.77 -6.42 -16.85
CA ASP A 61 -24.11 -5.24 -17.41
C ASP A 61 -22.97 -4.76 -16.49
N PHE A 62 -23.16 -4.79 -15.17
CA PHE A 62 -22.07 -4.52 -14.21
C PHE A 62 -20.91 -5.51 -14.36
N VAL A 63 -21.19 -6.82 -14.46
CA VAL A 63 -20.14 -7.83 -14.65
C VAL A 63 -19.38 -7.61 -15.96
N ARG A 64 -20.06 -7.28 -17.04
CA ARG A 64 -19.42 -6.96 -18.34
C ARG A 64 -18.58 -5.69 -18.26
N GLU A 65 -19.05 -4.67 -17.57
CA GLU A 65 -18.31 -3.44 -17.35
C GLU A 65 -17.02 -3.72 -16.58
N VAL A 66 -17.08 -4.50 -15.50
CA VAL A 66 -15.91 -4.91 -14.73
C VAL A 66 -14.92 -5.72 -15.59
N ASP A 67 -15.40 -6.64 -16.43
CA ASP A 67 -14.56 -7.44 -17.33
C ASP A 67 -13.82 -6.56 -18.36
N LEU A 68 -14.56 -5.67 -19.03
CA LEU A 68 -13.98 -4.75 -20.03
C LEU A 68 -12.97 -3.78 -19.42
N LEU A 69 -13.30 -3.17 -18.28
CA LEU A 69 -12.39 -2.30 -17.56
C LEU A 69 -11.12 -3.06 -17.16
N SER A 70 -11.24 -4.32 -16.74
CA SER A 70 -10.08 -5.15 -16.38
C SER A 70 -9.12 -5.34 -17.55
N PHE A 71 -9.62 -5.55 -18.78
CA PHE A 71 -8.77 -5.65 -19.97
C PHE A 71 -8.10 -4.33 -20.34
N GLU A 72 -8.84 -3.21 -20.31
CA GLU A 72 -8.30 -1.88 -20.60
C GLU A 72 -7.18 -1.50 -19.60
N TYR A 73 -7.41 -1.71 -18.30
CA TYR A 73 -6.39 -1.48 -17.28
C TYR A 73 -5.18 -2.40 -17.44
N ALA A 74 -5.38 -3.67 -17.79
CA ALA A 74 -4.29 -4.60 -18.01
C ALA A 74 -3.39 -4.15 -19.17
N GLU A 75 -3.97 -3.63 -20.25
CA GLU A 75 -3.22 -3.07 -21.37
C GLU A 75 -2.43 -1.83 -20.96
N ILE A 76 -3.06 -0.88 -20.26
CA ILE A 76 -2.38 0.33 -19.76
C ILE A 76 -1.20 -0.05 -18.86
N ILE A 77 -1.44 -0.90 -17.85
CA ILE A 77 -0.41 -1.35 -16.91
C ILE A 77 0.74 -2.02 -17.66
N ASN A 78 0.44 -2.95 -18.58
CA ASN A 78 1.46 -3.69 -19.31
C ASN A 78 2.29 -2.77 -20.23
N ASN A 79 1.63 -1.87 -20.97
CA ASN A 79 2.31 -0.93 -21.86
C ASN A 79 3.19 0.04 -21.08
N THR A 80 2.69 0.59 -19.98
CA THR A 80 3.44 1.52 -19.15
C THR A 80 4.60 0.84 -18.44
N ALA A 81 4.39 -0.35 -17.85
CA ALA A 81 5.48 -1.13 -17.27
C ALA A 81 6.55 -1.46 -18.33
N GLY A 82 6.15 -1.81 -19.56
CA GLY A 82 7.08 -2.08 -20.66
C GLY A 82 7.92 -0.86 -21.11
N GLN A 83 7.48 0.36 -20.81
CA GLN A 83 8.23 1.60 -21.08
C GLN A 83 9.16 1.99 -19.93
N GLY A 84 8.90 1.49 -18.72
CA GLY A 84 9.70 1.77 -17.54
C GLY A 84 10.92 0.87 -17.40
N SER A 85 11.80 1.21 -16.48
CA SER A 85 13.00 0.45 -16.18
C SER A 85 13.35 0.43 -14.69
N ASN A 86 14.18 -0.53 -14.30
CA ASN A 86 14.87 -0.55 -13.03
C ASN A 86 16.36 -0.29 -13.25
N SER A 87 16.94 0.61 -12.47
CA SER A 87 18.35 0.99 -12.51
C SER A 87 19.23 0.16 -11.58
N VAL A 88 18.62 -0.64 -10.69
CA VAL A 88 19.30 -1.50 -9.71
C VAL A 88 18.72 -2.92 -9.75
N GLU A 89 19.46 -3.87 -9.17
CA GLU A 89 18.98 -5.23 -8.95
C GLU A 89 18.17 -5.31 -7.66
N TYR A 90 16.98 -5.91 -7.71
CA TYR A 90 16.12 -6.12 -6.55
C TYR A 90 16.34 -7.52 -5.93
N PRO A 91 16.10 -7.67 -4.62
CA PRO A 91 16.05 -9.00 -4.00
C PRO A 91 15.09 -9.94 -4.74
N THR A 92 15.43 -11.23 -4.80
CA THR A 92 14.59 -12.28 -5.42
C THR A 92 13.42 -12.73 -4.53
N SER A 93 13.08 -11.94 -3.52
CA SER A 93 11.92 -12.16 -2.66
C SER A 93 10.63 -11.68 -3.32
N ASN A 94 9.49 -12.14 -2.82
CA ASN A 94 8.20 -11.66 -3.32
C ASN A 94 8.00 -10.15 -3.09
N LEU A 95 8.56 -9.60 -2.01
CA LEU A 95 8.53 -8.17 -1.76
C LEU A 95 9.41 -7.40 -2.75
N GLY A 96 10.63 -7.88 -2.98
CA GLY A 96 11.57 -7.31 -3.95
C GLY A 96 10.97 -7.27 -5.36
N TYR A 97 10.34 -8.36 -5.82
CA TYR A 97 9.64 -8.39 -7.12
C TYR A 97 8.48 -7.38 -7.21
N GLN A 98 7.66 -7.26 -6.16
CA GLN A 98 6.56 -6.29 -6.14
C GLN A 98 7.08 -4.85 -6.21
N MET A 99 8.16 -4.54 -5.48
CA MET A 99 8.80 -3.23 -5.50
C MET A 99 9.47 -2.93 -6.85
N ALA A 100 10.14 -3.92 -7.46
CA ALA A 100 10.73 -3.78 -8.80
C ALA A 100 9.67 -3.41 -9.86
N LEU A 101 8.56 -4.16 -9.89
CA LEU A 101 7.45 -3.89 -10.82
C LEU A 101 6.81 -2.52 -10.53
N THR A 102 6.69 -2.14 -9.26
CA THR A 102 6.16 -0.83 -8.88
C THR A 102 7.06 0.31 -9.36
N ALA A 103 8.38 0.19 -9.17
CA ALA A 103 9.34 1.17 -9.67
C ALA A 103 9.30 1.24 -11.19
N GLN A 104 9.16 0.10 -11.87
CA GLN A 104 9.01 0.05 -13.32
C GLN A 104 7.73 0.77 -13.80
N MET A 105 6.59 0.56 -13.13
CA MET A 105 5.35 1.28 -13.45
C MET A 105 5.48 2.79 -13.22
N ILE A 106 6.13 3.22 -12.13
CA ILE A 106 6.37 4.64 -11.84
C ILE A 106 7.29 5.26 -12.89
N SER A 107 8.38 4.56 -13.22
CA SER A 107 9.36 4.92 -14.25
C SER A 107 8.72 5.07 -15.64
N GLY A 108 7.83 4.14 -16.00
CA GLY A 108 7.09 4.18 -17.25
C GLY A 108 6.07 5.31 -17.34
N GLY A 109 5.81 6.02 -16.25
CA GLY A 109 4.90 7.16 -16.22
C GLY A 109 3.48 6.82 -15.77
N LEU A 110 3.24 5.66 -15.13
CA LEU A 110 1.91 5.33 -14.65
C LEU A 110 1.47 6.36 -13.60
N GLU A 111 0.30 6.95 -13.80
CA GLU A 111 -0.23 8.03 -12.97
C GLU A 111 -1.07 7.55 -11.80
N THR A 112 -1.05 6.24 -11.53
CA THR A 112 -1.71 5.66 -10.36
C THR A 112 -1.22 6.37 -9.09
N PRO A 113 -2.13 6.97 -8.29
CA PRO A 113 -1.74 7.77 -7.14
C PRO A 113 -1.31 6.90 -5.94
N ILE A 114 -1.78 5.65 -5.90
CA ILE A 114 -1.59 4.72 -4.79
C ILE A 114 -1.16 3.35 -5.31
N TYR A 115 0.01 2.89 -4.85
CA TYR A 115 0.42 1.49 -5.02
C TYR A 115 0.36 0.77 -3.69
N ARG A 116 -0.22 -0.44 -3.71
CA ARG A 116 -0.34 -1.32 -2.56
C ARG A 116 0.58 -2.51 -2.76
N ILE A 117 1.57 -2.63 -1.88
CA ILE A 117 2.50 -3.76 -1.82
C ILE A 117 2.27 -4.47 -0.48
N TYR A 118 2.40 -5.79 -0.46
CA TYR A 118 2.24 -6.57 0.77
C TYR A 118 3.41 -7.50 1.06
N GLN A 119 3.65 -7.72 2.34
CA GLN A 119 4.58 -8.72 2.85
C GLN A 119 3.88 -9.54 3.94
N ASN A 120 3.82 -10.85 3.74
CA ASN A 120 3.22 -11.80 4.68
C ASN A 120 4.26 -12.36 5.65
N GLY A 121 3.82 -13.12 6.65
CA GLY A 121 4.70 -13.87 7.56
C GLY A 121 4.87 -13.24 8.94
N PHE A 122 4.40 -12.01 9.15
CA PHE A 122 4.48 -11.34 10.45
C PHE A 122 3.55 -11.91 11.52
N ASP A 123 2.63 -12.83 11.16
CA ASP A 123 1.72 -13.45 12.12
C ASP A 123 2.34 -14.62 12.91
N THR A 124 3.44 -14.36 13.62
CA THR A 124 4.17 -15.35 14.42
C THR A 124 3.79 -15.30 15.90
N HIS A 125 3.45 -16.46 16.47
CA HIS A 125 3.10 -16.62 17.89
C HIS A 125 4.22 -17.23 18.75
N ALA A 126 5.35 -17.58 18.12
CA ALA A 126 6.58 -18.12 18.71
C ALA A 126 7.75 -17.86 17.74
N ASN A 127 9.00 -18.12 18.15
CA ASN A 127 10.21 -17.99 17.31
C ASN A 127 10.39 -16.63 16.62
N GLN A 128 9.80 -15.57 17.19
CA GLN A 128 9.79 -14.23 16.61
C GLN A 128 11.20 -13.69 16.35
N ASN A 129 12.17 -14.00 17.20
CA ASN A 129 13.57 -13.56 17.02
C ASN A 129 14.17 -13.99 15.68
N ASN A 130 13.79 -15.14 15.13
CA ASN A 130 14.26 -15.58 13.82
C ASN A 130 13.33 -15.08 12.71
N ASP A 131 12.04 -15.41 12.82
CA ASP A 131 11.09 -15.20 11.72
C ASP A 131 10.86 -13.70 11.46
N HIS A 132 10.69 -12.90 12.50
CA HIS A 132 10.52 -11.45 12.37
C HIS A 132 11.79 -10.79 11.84
N THR A 133 12.95 -11.22 12.31
CA THR A 133 14.25 -10.70 11.83
C THR A 133 14.44 -10.95 10.35
N GLN A 134 14.13 -12.15 9.85
CA GLN A 134 14.24 -12.47 8.43
C GLN A 134 13.29 -11.62 7.57
N LEU A 135 12.07 -11.38 8.05
CA LEU A 135 11.11 -10.51 7.36
C LEU A 135 11.55 -9.06 7.33
N MET A 136 12.10 -8.55 8.44
CA MET A 136 12.64 -7.19 8.53
C MET A 136 13.88 -7.01 7.66
N MET A 137 14.73 -8.03 7.50
CA MET A 137 15.85 -8.01 6.55
C MET A 137 15.36 -7.92 5.11
N ASP A 138 14.34 -8.69 4.74
CA ASP A 138 13.74 -8.63 3.40
C ASP A 138 13.08 -7.26 3.13
N LEU A 139 12.37 -6.71 4.12
CA LEU A 139 11.80 -5.36 4.06
C LEU A 139 12.90 -4.31 3.85
N ASN A 140 13.96 -4.35 4.65
CA ASN A 140 15.09 -3.43 4.55
C ASN A 140 15.75 -3.47 3.17
N ASN A 141 16.09 -4.68 2.69
CA ASN A 141 16.80 -4.82 1.42
C ASN A 141 15.93 -4.41 0.23
N SER A 142 14.63 -4.74 0.27
CA SER A 142 13.69 -4.36 -0.79
C SER A 142 13.44 -2.85 -0.81
N LEU A 143 13.27 -2.22 0.36
CA LEU A 143 13.12 -0.75 0.47
C LEU A 143 14.37 -0.01 0.02
N GLN A 144 15.56 -0.49 0.41
CA GLN A 144 16.83 0.09 -0.01
C GLN A 144 16.94 0.09 -1.54
N ALA A 145 16.72 -1.06 -2.18
CA ALA A 145 16.75 -1.16 -3.64
C ALA A 145 15.70 -0.23 -4.27
N PHE A 146 14.49 -0.18 -3.72
CA PHE A 146 13.42 0.67 -4.25
C PHE A 146 13.74 2.17 -4.18
N ILE A 147 14.24 2.63 -3.03
CA ILE A 147 14.62 4.04 -2.82
C ILE A 147 15.81 4.40 -3.73
N GLU A 148 16.82 3.54 -3.80
CA GLU A 148 17.98 3.75 -4.68
C GLU A 148 17.57 3.81 -6.15
N ASP A 149 16.68 2.92 -6.59
CA ASP A 149 16.18 2.88 -7.97
C ASP A 149 15.46 4.17 -8.35
N LEU A 150 14.51 4.61 -7.53
CA LEU A 150 13.78 5.86 -7.77
C LEU A 150 14.70 7.07 -7.69
N SER A 151 15.68 7.07 -6.78
CA SER A 151 16.67 8.15 -6.67
C SER A 151 17.52 8.25 -7.94
N ASN A 152 18.05 7.13 -8.45
CA ASN A 152 18.84 7.08 -9.69
C ASN A 152 18.06 7.60 -10.90
N GLN A 153 16.73 7.43 -10.88
CA GLN A 153 15.84 7.89 -11.93
C GLN A 153 15.29 9.31 -11.70
N SER A 154 15.67 9.99 -10.61
CA SER A 154 15.11 11.30 -10.21
C SER A 154 13.59 11.27 -10.06
N LEU A 155 13.07 10.20 -9.47
CA LEU A 155 11.64 9.95 -9.22
C LEU A 155 11.30 9.83 -7.72
N LEU A 156 12.28 9.89 -6.83
CA LEU A 156 12.05 9.73 -5.39
C LEU A 156 11.31 10.92 -4.76
N ASP A 157 11.51 12.12 -5.28
CA ASP A 157 10.90 13.38 -4.81
C ASP A 157 9.37 13.39 -4.90
N ARG A 158 8.82 12.63 -5.85
CA ARG A 158 7.39 12.45 -6.09
C ARG A 158 6.80 11.23 -5.39
N VAL A 159 7.54 10.52 -4.54
CA VAL A 159 7.14 9.25 -3.93
C VAL A 159 7.22 9.32 -2.40
N LEU A 160 6.12 9.00 -1.72
CA LEU A 160 6.06 8.77 -0.28
C LEU A 160 5.74 7.31 0.00
N ILE A 161 6.57 6.63 0.79
CA ILE A 161 6.40 5.23 1.19
C ILE A 161 5.93 5.21 2.64
N VAL A 162 4.83 4.51 2.92
CA VAL A 162 4.28 4.38 4.27
C VAL A 162 4.05 2.92 4.59
N THR A 163 4.57 2.42 5.71
CA THR A 163 4.28 1.06 6.18
C THR A 163 3.10 1.06 7.15
N THR A 164 2.19 0.09 6.97
CA THR A 164 1.05 -0.11 7.88
C THR A 164 0.92 -1.58 8.23
N SER A 165 0.49 -1.87 9.45
CA SER A 165 0.17 -3.22 9.92
C SER A 165 -1.24 -3.26 10.51
N GLU A 166 -1.93 -4.38 10.34
CA GLU A 166 -3.28 -4.58 10.86
C GLU A 166 -3.29 -4.90 12.36
N PHE A 167 -2.19 -5.44 12.86
CA PHE A 167 -1.97 -5.75 14.27
C PHE A 167 -0.58 -5.30 14.73
N GLY A 168 -0.45 -5.16 16.04
CA GLY A 168 0.83 -5.07 16.73
C GLY A 168 1.15 -6.35 17.50
N ARG A 169 2.21 -6.31 18.30
CA ARG A 169 2.54 -7.38 19.25
C ARG A 169 2.43 -6.87 20.68
N ARG A 170 1.99 -7.75 21.60
CA ARG A 170 1.99 -7.43 23.02
C ARG A 170 3.41 -7.34 23.55
N TYR A 171 3.60 -6.52 24.59
CA TYR A 171 4.86 -6.43 25.30
C TYR A 171 5.20 -7.70 26.09
N PHE A 172 4.19 -8.37 26.66
CA PHE A 172 4.38 -9.59 27.46
C PHE A 172 4.42 -10.85 26.61
N GLU A 173 5.30 -11.77 27.00
CA GLU A 173 5.42 -13.11 26.42
C GLU A 173 4.14 -13.93 26.68
N ASN A 174 3.76 -14.77 25.72
CA ASN A 174 2.71 -15.78 25.86
C ASN A 174 3.30 -17.12 26.34
N GLY A 175 2.45 -18.13 26.54
CA GLY A 175 2.89 -19.45 27.02
C GLY A 175 3.75 -20.26 26.04
N SER A 176 4.08 -19.72 24.87
CA SER A 176 4.87 -20.37 23.81
C SER A 176 6.20 -19.67 23.54
N ASN A 177 6.68 -18.84 24.47
CA ASN A 177 7.88 -18.02 24.27
C ASN A 177 7.81 -17.09 23.04
N GLY A 178 6.60 -16.63 22.70
CA GLY A 178 6.36 -15.58 21.70
C GLY A 178 5.39 -14.53 22.26
N THR A 179 4.62 -13.85 21.42
CA THR A 179 3.66 -12.83 21.87
C THR A 179 2.33 -12.91 21.11
N ASP A 180 1.24 -12.59 21.79
CA ASP A 180 -0.08 -12.46 21.15
C ASP A 180 -0.21 -11.15 20.38
N HIS A 181 -1.34 -11.03 19.66
CA HIS A 181 -1.72 -9.81 18.94
C HIS A 181 -1.92 -8.63 19.92
N GLY A 182 -1.36 -7.49 19.52
CA GLY A 182 -1.53 -6.19 20.14
C GLY A 182 -2.23 -5.22 19.20
N THR A 183 -2.60 -4.05 19.72
CA THR A 183 -3.41 -3.04 19.02
C THR A 183 -2.60 -1.85 18.52
N SER A 184 -1.28 -1.84 18.71
CA SER A 184 -0.39 -0.77 18.25
C SER A 184 0.87 -1.33 17.62
N ALA A 185 1.24 -0.73 16.49
CA ALA A 185 2.46 -1.02 15.75
C ALA A 185 3.12 0.31 15.32
N PRO A 186 4.45 0.35 15.16
CA PRO A 186 5.13 1.46 14.52
C PRO A 186 4.65 1.63 13.06
N CYS A 187 4.72 2.86 12.55
CA CYS A 187 4.41 3.20 11.16
C CYS A 187 5.60 3.97 10.62
N MET A 188 6.32 3.38 9.66
CA MET A 188 7.51 3.97 9.07
C MET A 188 7.13 4.73 7.82
N VAL A 189 7.75 5.90 7.62
CA VAL A 189 7.49 6.79 6.49
C VAL A 189 8.81 7.16 5.86
N PHE A 190 8.94 6.97 4.54
CA PHE A 190 10.15 7.24 3.77
C PHE A 190 9.84 8.09 2.54
N GLY A 191 10.78 8.95 2.15
CA GLY A 191 10.67 9.81 0.98
C GLY A 191 11.65 10.97 1.07
N ASP A 192 11.95 11.60 -0.07
CA ASP A 192 12.97 12.67 -0.16
C ASP A 192 12.68 13.87 0.75
N SER A 193 11.39 14.22 0.90
CA SER A 193 10.93 15.35 1.73
C SER A 193 10.51 14.97 3.14
N VAL A 194 10.80 13.75 3.60
CA VAL A 194 10.43 13.30 4.96
C VAL A 194 11.45 13.83 5.97
N VAL A 195 10.97 14.43 7.06
CA VAL A 195 11.82 14.85 8.17
C VAL A 195 12.29 13.61 8.95
N PRO A 196 13.61 13.38 9.09
CA PRO A 196 14.13 12.20 9.75
C PRO A 196 14.02 12.34 11.28
N GLU A 197 12.85 11.98 11.83
CA GLU A 197 12.57 12.08 13.26
C GLU A 197 11.57 11.01 13.73
N LEU A 198 11.65 10.68 15.02
CA LEU A 198 10.62 9.89 15.69
C LEU A 198 9.44 10.79 16.02
N PHE A 199 8.32 10.59 15.33
CA PHE A 199 7.08 11.28 15.68
C PHE A 199 6.37 10.54 16.81
N GLY A 200 5.84 11.31 17.77
CA GLY A 200 4.93 10.79 18.78
C GLY A 200 5.49 10.52 20.17
N GLU A 201 4.58 10.20 21.09
CA GLU A 201 4.92 9.90 22.48
C GLU A 201 5.23 8.41 22.67
N GLN A 202 6.29 8.11 23.42
CA GLN A 202 6.59 6.74 23.82
C GLN A 202 5.50 6.23 24.78
N PRO A 203 4.84 5.10 24.47
CA PRO A 203 3.80 4.58 25.34
C PRO A 203 4.41 4.07 26.66
N SER A 204 3.79 4.42 27.79
CA SER A 204 4.23 3.96 29.10
C SER A 204 3.94 2.47 29.28
N LEU A 205 4.98 1.68 29.52
CA LEU A 205 4.87 0.23 29.78
C LEU A 205 4.20 -0.10 31.12
N SER A 206 4.23 0.82 32.10
CA SER A 206 3.63 0.63 33.42
C SER A 206 2.10 0.77 33.43
N SER A 207 1.52 1.55 32.50
CA SER A 207 0.07 1.65 32.34
C SER A 207 -0.55 0.49 31.54
N MET A 208 0.27 -0.44 31.03
CA MET A 208 -0.15 -1.54 30.15
C MET A 208 -0.73 -2.76 30.90
N ILE A 209 -0.88 -2.68 32.23
CA ILE A 209 -1.21 -3.82 33.10
C ILE A 209 -2.73 -4.10 33.15
N SER A 210 -3.60 -3.17 32.72
CA SER A 210 -5.05 -3.31 32.91
C SER A 210 -5.91 -3.25 31.65
N VAL A 211 -5.35 -2.90 30.48
CA VAL A 211 -6.12 -2.78 29.24
C VAL A 211 -5.32 -3.33 28.07
N ASN A 212 -5.90 -4.32 27.39
CA ASN A 212 -5.45 -4.91 26.12
C ASN A 212 -5.37 -3.90 24.93
N TYR A 213 -5.33 -2.61 25.23
CA TYR A 213 -5.32 -1.52 24.28
C TYR A 213 -4.05 -0.69 24.49
N ILE A 214 -3.12 -0.84 23.55
CA ILE A 214 -2.19 0.24 23.29
C ILE A 214 -3.01 1.24 22.47
N ARG A 215 -3.34 2.39 23.06
CA ARG A 215 -3.82 3.51 22.24
C ARG A 215 -2.70 3.81 21.26
N PRO A 216 -2.99 3.99 19.96
CA PRO A 216 -1.96 4.38 19.00
C PRO A 216 -1.41 5.74 19.43
N SER A 217 -0.37 5.73 20.25
CA SER A 217 0.49 6.87 20.47
C SER A 217 1.30 6.95 19.19
N SER A 218 0.78 7.76 18.25
CA SER A 218 1.56 8.48 17.24
C SER A 218 2.79 7.73 16.74
N GLN A 219 2.57 6.97 15.67
CA GLN A 219 3.50 6.64 14.59
C GLN A 219 5.00 6.79 14.91
N ILE A 220 5.60 5.70 15.39
CA ILE A 220 7.05 5.55 15.41
C ILE A 220 7.55 5.52 13.96
N GLY A 221 7.97 6.68 13.46
CA GLY A 221 8.77 6.82 12.25
C GLY A 221 10.20 6.40 12.56
N LEU A 222 10.68 5.37 11.87
CA LEU A 222 12.09 5.06 11.76
C LEU A 222 12.48 5.27 10.30
N VAL A 223 13.58 5.99 10.12
CA VAL A 223 14.18 6.44 8.86
C VAL A 223 14.92 5.29 8.19
#